data_AF-A0A950I7A0-F1
#
_entry.id   AF-A0A950I7A0-F1
#
_cell.length_a   1.000
_cell.length_b   1.000
_cell.length_c   1.000
_cell.angle_alpha   90.00
_cell.angle_beta   90.00
_cell.angle_gamma   90.00
#
_symmetry.space_group_name_H-M   'P 1'
#
loop_
_entity.id
_entity.type
_entity.pdbx_description
1 polymer ?
#
loop_
_entity_poly.entity_id
_entity_poly.type
_entity_poly.pdbx_seq_one_letter_code
_entity_poly.pdbx_strand_id
1 'polypeptide(L)'
;LEAALGGLGIALLPSWLTAEAISSGLLVPILEDWDAQMAPGPARAIWGVYPPKKVVPPKVRAFLTFYEQRFGKPPYWERTHPDRIE
;
A
#
# COMPACT_ATOMS: atom_id res chain seq x y z
N LEU A 1 8.20 -1.21 10.98
CA LEU A 1 9.17 -0.27 10.37
C LEU A 1 10.39 -0.11 11.27
N GLU A 2 10.23 0.36 12.50
CA GLU A 2 11.32 0.56 13.47
C GLU A 2 12.33 -0.59 13.56
N ALA A 3 11.89 -1.84 13.68
CA ALA A 3 12.80 -2.98 13.74
C ALA A 3 13.68 -3.15 12.48
N ALA A 4 13.11 -2.89 11.29
CA ALA A 4 13.85 -2.95 10.04
C ALA A 4 14.86 -1.80 9.93
N LEU A 5 14.44 -0.58 10.31
CA LEU A 5 15.33 0.59 10.38
C LEU A 5 16.45 0.41 11.41
N GLY A 6 16.17 -0.27 12.52
CA GLY A 6 17.13 -0.60 13.57
C GLY A 6 18.05 -1.77 13.22
N GLY A 7 18.00 -2.31 11.99
CA GLY A 7 18.91 -3.37 11.55
C GLY A 7 18.64 -4.74 12.17
N LEU A 8 17.44 -4.98 12.70
CA LEU A 8 17.08 -6.27 13.33
C LEU A 8 16.76 -7.39 12.33
N GLY A 9 16.90 -7.13 11.03
CA GLY A 9 16.75 -8.11 9.96
C GLY A 9 15.77 -7.69 8.86
N ILE A 10 15.24 -8.69 8.16
CA ILE A 10 14.33 -8.53 7.03
C ILE A 10 12.89 -8.44 7.51
N ALA A 11 12.08 -7.56 6.91
CA ALA A 11 10.66 -7.44 7.22
C ALA A 11 9.81 -7.32 5.94
N LEU A 12 8.73 -8.11 5.86
CA LEU A 12 7.70 -7.94 4.84
C LEU A 12 6.70 -6.88 5.33
N LEU A 13 6.81 -5.68 4.79
CA LEU A 13 6.00 -4.52 5.19
C LEU A 13 5.24 -3.93 4.00
N PRO A 14 4.06 -3.34 4.23
CA PRO A 14 3.31 -2.66 3.18
C PRO A 14 4.02 -1.43 2.58
N SER A 15 3.85 -1.18 1.28
CA SER A 15 4.54 -0.11 0.52
C SER A 15 4.28 1.31 1.03
N TRP A 16 3.03 1.65 1.36
CA TRP A 16 2.64 2.92 1.99
C TRP A 16 3.38 3.27 3.29
N LEU A 17 3.89 2.27 4.02
CA LEU A 17 4.65 2.47 5.25
C LEU A 17 6.15 2.63 4.98
N THR A 18 6.67 2.00 3.92
CA THR A 18 8.11 1.93 3.63
C THR A 18 8.58 2.89 2.55
N ALA A 19 7.67 3.50 1.78
CA ALA A 19 7.99 4.32 0.61
C ALA A 19 9.05 5.40 0.87
N GLU A 20 8.90 6.17 1.95
CA GLU A 20 9.85 7.23 2.32
C GLU A 20 11.22 6.65 2.70
N ALA A 21 11.24 5.60 3.52
CA ALA A 21 12.46 4.93 3.95
C ALA A 21 13.23 4.27 2.79
N ILE A 22 12.51 3.73 1.80
CA ILE A 22 13.12 3.22 0.57
C ILE A 22 13.68 4.38 -0.27
N SER A 23 12.89 5.44 -0.49
CA SER A 23 13.32 6.59 -1.30
C SER A 23 14.52 7.35 -0.72
N SER A 24 14.70 7.29 0.60
CA SER A 24 15.82 7.90 1.33
C SER A 24 17.02 6.95 1.48
N GLY A 25 16.93 5.72 0.98
CA GLY A 25 17.99 4.70 1.07
C GLY A 25 18.18 4.10 2.47
N LEU A 26 17.28 4.37 3.41
CA LEU A 26 17.28 3.78 4.75
C LEU A 26 16.82 2.32 4.76
N LEU A 27 16.00 1.94 3.79
CA LEU A 27 15.63 0.56 3.50
C LEU A 27 15.95 0.22 2.05
N VAL A 28 16.29 -1.04 1.81
CA VAL A 28 16.57 -1.57 0.48
C VAL A 28 15.53 -2.67 0.18
N PRO A 29 14.79 -2.58 -0.94
CA PRO A 29 13.91 -3.67 -1.36
C PRO A 29 14.75 -4.91 -1.70
N ILE A 30 14.23 -6.09 -1.38
CA ILE A 30 14.88 -7.36 -1.68
C ILE A 30 13.83 -8.33 -2.23
N LEU A 31 14.31 -9.38 -2.92
CA LEU A 31 13.44 -10.38 -3.57
C LEU A 31 12.45 -9.73 -4.55
N GLU A 32 12.90 -8.72 -5.31
CA GLU A 32 12.04 -7.95 -6.22
C GLU A 32 11.44 -8.80 -7.35
N ASP A 33 12.06 -9.93 -7.69
CA ASP A 33 11.56 -10.93 -8.64
C ASP A 33 10.43 -11.82 -8.07
N TRP A 34 10.08 -11.66 -6.79
CA TRP A 34 9.11 -12.49 -6.09
C TRP A 34 7.88 -11.70 -5.67
N ASP A 35 6.70 -12.31 -5.82
CA ASP A 35 5.47 -11.71 -5.29
C ASP A 35 5.08 -12.32 -3.93
N ALA A 36 4.99 -11.46 -2.92
CA ALA A 36 4.59 -11.88 -1.57
C ALA A 36 3.08 -12.22 -1.50
N GLN A 37 2.78 -13.51 -1.51
CA GLN A 37 1.41 -14.05 -1.40
C GLN A 37 1.03 -14.28 0.07
N MET A 38 0.44 -13.27 0.72
CA MET A 38 0.02 -13.37 2.13
C MET A 38 -1.35 -14.03 2.33
N ALA A 39 -2.18 -14.11 1.29
CA ALA A 39 -3.50 -14.76 1.33
C ALA A 39 -3.89 -15.30 -0.06
N PRO A 40 -4.72 -16.36 -0.15
CA PRO A 40 -5.25 -16.81 -1.42
C PRO A 40 -6.20 -15.76 -2.02
N GLY A 41 -5.99 -15.42 -3.30
CA GLY A 41 -6.93 -14.63 -4.10
C GLY A 41 -6.41 -13.26 -4.57
N PRO A 42 -7.21 -12.56 -5.39
CA PRO A 42 -6.68 -11.55 -6.31
C PRO A 42 -6.51 -10.12 -5.76
N ALA A 43 -6.61 -9.85 -4.45
CA ALA A 43 -6.43 -8.45 -4.00
C ALA A 43 -5.88 -8.28 -2.58
N ARG A 44 -4.58 -8.01 -2.49
CA ARG A 44 -4.04 -7.17 -1.40
C ARG A 44 -4.55 -5.74 -1.65
N ALA A 45 -5.48 -5.26 -0.84
CA ALA A 45 -6.09 -3.94 -1.02
C ALA A 45 -6.42 -3.29 0.33
N ILE A 46 -6.56 -1.97 0.30
CA ILE A 46 -7.13 -1.19 1.40
C ILE A 46 -8.65 -1.14 1.18
N TRP A 47 -9.42 -1.62 2.16
CA TRP A 47 -10.88 -1.74 2.05
C TRP A 47 -11.61 -0.68 2.86
N GLY A 48 -12.57 0.00 2.22
CA GLY A 48 -13.56 0.80 2.92
C GLY A 48 -14.73 -0.07 3.38
N VAL A 49 -14.78 -0.42 4.67
CA VAL A 49 -15.82 -1.29 5.23
C VAL A 49 -16.93 -0.46 5.88
N TYR A 50 -18.18 -0.80 5.57
CA TYR A 50 -19.36 -0.18 6.15
C TYR A 50 -20.51 -1.21 6.24
N PRO A 51 -21.47 -1.05 7.17
CA PRO A 51 -22.59 -1.99 7.30
C PRO A 51 -23.39 -2.11 6.01
N PRO A 52 -23.90 -3.31 5.67
CA PRO A 52 -24.69 -3.51 4.46
C PRO A 52 -25.97 -2.65 4.51
N LYS A 53 -26.21 -1.89 3.45
CA LYS A 53 -27.42 -1.05 3.28
C LYS A 53 -27.94 -1.20 1.87
N LYS A 54 -29.27 -1.16 1.68
CA LYS A 54 -29.90 -1.13 0.36
C LYS A 54 -29.42 0.06 -0.48
N VAL A 55 -29.18 1.21 0.15
CA VAL A 55 -28.63 2.42 -0.47
C VAL A 55 -27.49 2.92 0.40
N VAL A 56 -26.31 3.08 -0.20
CA VAL A 56 -25.15 3.69 0.46
C VAL A 56 -25.39 5.19 0.62
N PRO A 57 -25.32 5.75 1.85
CA PRO A 57 -25.53 7.18 2.07
C PRO A 57 -24.56 8.04 1.21
N PRO A 58 -25.01 9.16 0.62
CA PRO A 58 -24.17 10.01 -0.23
C PRO A 58 -22.86 10.44 0.43
N LYS A 59 -22.88 10.75 1.74
CA LYS A 59 -21.67 11.08 2.51
C LYS A 59 -20.62 9.95 2.55
N VAL A 60 -21.06 8.69 2.63
CA VAL A 60 -20.16 7.53 2.62
C VAL A 60 -19.57 7.36 1.24
N ARG A 61 -20.39 7.48 0.18
CA ARG A 61 -19.92 7.43 -1.20
C ARG A 61 -18.90 8.52 -1.49
N ALA A 62 -19.17 9.76 -1.07
CA ALA A 62 -18.26 10.88 -1.23
C ALA A 62 -16.93 10.66 -0.51
N PHE A 63 -16.97 10.13 0.72
CA PHE A 63 -15.77 9.78 1.48
C PHE A 63 -14.92 8.71 0.77
N LEU A 64 -15.54 7.62 0.30
CA LEU A 64 -14.83 6.57 -0.43
C LEU A 64 -14.23 7.10 -1.73
N THR A 65 -15.01 7.86 -2.50
CA THR A 65 -14.58 8.46 -3.77
C THR A 65 -13.38 9.40 -3.56
N PHE A 66 -13.40 10.19 -2.49
CA PHE A 66 -12.30 11.09 -2.14
C PHE A 66 -11.00 10.32 -1.92
N TYR A 67 -11.02 9.24 -1.12
CA TYR A 67 -9.81 8.47 -0.84
C TYR A 67 -9.33 7.65 -2.05
N GLU A 68 -10.24 7.11 -2.85
CA GLU A 68 -9.90 6.45 -4.11
C GLU A 68 -9.13 7.41 -5.05
N GLN A 69 -9.61 8.64 -5.20
CA GLN A 69 -8.93 9.68 -5.99
C GLN A 69 -7.63 10.16 -5.35
N ARG A 70 -7.62 10.33 -4.01
CA ARG A 70 -6.46 10.83 -3.27
C ARG A 70 -5.29 9.86 -3.28
N PHE A 71 -5.57 8.56 -3.21
CA PHE A 71 -4.54 7.53 -3.32
C PHE A 71 -4.10 7.37 -4.77
N GLY A 72 -5.05 7.25 -5.70
CA GLY A 72 -4.78 7.05 -7.11
C GLY A 72 -4.37 5.62 -7.45
N LYS A 73 -4.08 5.39 -8.74
CA LYS A 73 -3.63 4.10 -9.29
C LYS A 73 -2.54 4.36 -10.34
N PRO A 74 -1.26 4.00 -10.09
CA PRO A 74 -0.74 3.46 -8.84
C PRO A 74 -0.85 4.48 -7.70
N PRO A 75 -0.87 4.03 -6.43
CA PRO A 75 -0.94 4.94 -5.29
C PRO A 75 0.22 5.94 -5.28
N TYR A 76 0.00 7.14 -4.73
CA TYR A 76 1.01 8.21 -4.78
C TYR A 76 2.36 7.85 -4.14
N TRP A 77 2.38 6.97 -3.14
CA TRP A 77 3.60 6.51 -2.47
C TRP A 77 4.40 5.49 -3.29
N GLU A 78 3.82 4.90 -4.33
CA GLU A 78 4.54 3.96 -5.22
C GLU A 78 5.13 4.68 -6.44
N ARG A 79 4.75 5.93 -6.71
CA ARG A 79 5.27 6.72 -7.84
C ARG A 79 6.74 7.12 -7.69
N THR A 80 7.27 7.07 -6.49
CA THR A 80 8.66 7.45 -6.17
C THR A 80 9.65 6.29 -6.29
N HIS A 81 9.19 5.08 -6.65
CA HIS A 81 10.07 3.93 -6.91
C HIS A 81 10.42 3.89 -8.41
N PRO A 82 11.66 4.25 -8.80
CA PRO A 82 12.05 4.40 -10.21
C PRO A 82 11.96 3.10 -11.03
N ASP A 83 12.05 1.93 -10.38
CA ASP A 83 12.26 0.65 -11.06
C ASP A 83 10.99 -0.21 -11.25
N ARG A 84 9.78 0.33 -11.02
CA ARG A 84 8.53 -0.47 -11.04
C ARG A 84 7.60 -0.21 -12.24
N ILE A 85 8.09 0.47 -13.28
CA ILE A 85 7.34 0.66 -14.54
C ILE A 85 7.72 -0.44 -15.52
N GLU A 86 7.15 -1.63 -15.36
CA GLU A 86 6.91 -2.60 -16.46
C GLU A 86 5.55 -3.28 -16.26
#